data_AF-A0A2V8B939-F1
#
_entry.id   AF-A0A2V8B939-F1
#
_cell.length_a   1.000
_cell.length_b   1.000
_cell.length_c   1.000
_cell.angle_alpha   90.00
_cell.angle_beta   90.00
_cell.angle_gamma   90.00
#
_symmetry.space_group_name_H-M   'P 1'
#
loop_
_entity.id
_entity.type
_entity.pdbx_description
1 polymer ?
#
loop_
_entity_poly.entity_id
_entity_poly.type
_entity_poly.pdbx_seq_one_letter_code
_entity_poly.pdbx_strand_id
1 'polypeptide(L)'
;MSRRAGLIGRVVAGFLLAFALTSLIHPPAVQAQASPAAAPAALNDPTGATTGTAKDVTVKDPRNPTLTEVMDTVGHNRIALNVVWTLLTGFLVMFMQAGFALVETGLTRAKNVAHTMGMNFMVYAIGMLGFWVCGYALQMGGVGAVATLGGTAPLNHEFTVSLFGKSFGLFGLKGFFLGGDSYDVGVFTLFLFQMVFMDTAATIPTGAMAERWKFSAFVIFGFFMAMVVYPLFANWVWGAGWLSQLGANFHLGHGHVDFAGSSVVHMVGGVAALAGAIVIGPRIGKYTKDGEPVAIPGHHIPMALLG
;
A
#
# COMPACT_ATOMS: atom_id res chain seq x y z
N MET A 1 -24.35 -23.61 4.94
CA MET A 1 -23.19 -23.22 4.10
C MET A 1 -23.58 -22.56 2.76
N SER A 2 -24.76 -22.84 2.16
CA SER A 2 -25.15 -22.29 0.85
C SER A 2 -25.45 -20.77 0.83
N ARG A 3 -25.90 -20.17 1.95
CA ARG A 3 -26.23 -18.73 2.01
C ARG A 3 -25.02 -17.79 2.00
N ARG A 4 -23.82 -18.26 2.40
CA ARG A 4 -22.60 -17.44 2.45
C ARG A 4 -21.88 -17.36 1.10
N ALA A 5 -21.95 -18.41 0.28
CA ALA A 5 -21.40 -18.42 -1.08
C ALA A 5 -22.15 -17.47 -2.03
N GLY A 6 -23.47 -17.36 -1.88
CA GLY A 6 -24.30 -16.46 -2.69
C GLY A 6 -24.07 -14.97 -2.42
N LEU A 7 -23.59 -14.60 -1.23
CA LEU A 7 -23.26 -13.21 -0.90
C LEU A 7 -21.95 -12.78 -1.58
N ILE A 8 -20.92 -13.62 -1.51
CA ILE A 8 -19.61 -13.36 -2.14
C ILE A 8 -19.75 -13.26 -3.66
N GLY A 9 -20.53 -14.15 -4.29
CA GLY A 9 -20.80 -14.09 -5.73
C GLY A 9 -21.54 -12.83 -6.16
N ARG A 10 -22.44 -12.29 -5.32
CA ARG A 10 -23.17 -11.05 -5.60
C ARG A 10 -22.30 -9.79 -5.45
N VAL A 11 -21.36 -9.79 -4.50
CA VAL A 11 -20.38 -8.71 -4.37
C VAL A 11 -19.45 -8.69 -5.58
N VAL A 12 -18.90 -9.85 -5.99
CA VAL A 12 -18.00 -9.94 -7.15
C VAL A 12 -18.70 -9.59 -8.47
N ALA A 13 -19.95 -10.02 -8.68
CA ALA A 13 -20.72 -9.67 -9.87
C ALA A 13 -21.11 -8.18 -9.93
N GLY A 14 -21.36 -7.53 -8.77
CA GLY A 14 -21.59 -6.09 -8.70
C GLY A 14 -20.38 -5.26 -9.13
N PHE A 15 -19.17 -5.71 -8.79
CA PHE A 15 -17.92 -5.06 -9.22
C PHE A 15 -17.65 -5.21 -10.72
N LEU A 16 -17.94 -6.38 -11.32
CA LEU A 16 -17.77 -6.60 -12.76
C LEU A 16 -18.76 -5.79 -13.62
N LEU A 17 -19.98 -5.55 -13.11
CA LEU A 17 -20.99 -4.76 -13.82
C LEU A 17 -20.68 -3.25 -13.78
N ALA A 18 -20.07 -2.77 -12.69
CA ALA A 18 -19.58 -1.39 -12.60
C ALA A 18 -18.43 -1.09 -13.57
N PHE A 19 -17.64 -2.11 -13.94
CA PHE A 19 -16.54 -2.01 -14.90
C PHE A 19 -17.01 -1.86 -16.36
N ALA A 20 -18.24 -2.28 -16.68
CA ALA A 20 -18.75 -2.27 -18.06
C ALA A 20 -19.50 -0.98 -18.46
N LEU A 21 -19.84 -0.09 -17.52
CA LEU A 21 -20.68 1.09 -17.76
C LEU A 21 -19.92 2.44 -17.74
N THR A 22 -18.60 2.43 -17.57
CA THR A 22 -17.77 3.64 -17.40
C THR A 22 -17.20 4.23 -18.69
N SER A 23 -17.56 3.70 -19.87
CA SER A 23 -17.00 4.13 -21.15
C SER A 23 -17.60 5.41 -21.76
N LEU A 24 -18.47 6.16 -21.05
CA LEU A 24 -19.26 7.22 -21.71
C LEU A 24 -19.26 8.61 -21.06
N ILE A 25 -18.47 8.91 -20.03
CA ILE A 25 -18.48 10.26 -19.44
C ILE A 25 -17.07 10.70 -19.02
N HIS A 26 -16.52 11.70 -19.71
CA HIS A 26 -15.31 12.42 -19.30
C HIS A 26 -15.67 13.51 -18.28
N PRO A 27 -15.06 13.52 -17.07
CA PRO A 27 -15.19 14.63 -16.14
C PRO A 27 -14.08 15.70 -16.35
N PRO A 28 -14.35 16.97 -15.99
CA PRO A 28 -13.41 18.08 -16.14
C PRO A 28 -12.29 18.06 -15.07
N ALA A 29 -11.14 18.62 -15.42
CA ALA A 29 -9.91 18.61 -14.63
C ALA A 29 -10.05 19.33 -13.26
N VAL A 30 -9.63 18.66 -12.19
CA VAL A 30 -9.52 19.22 -10.83
C VAL A 30 -8.13 19.85 -10.66
N GLN A 31 -8.09 21.12 -10.23
CA GLN A 31 -6.86 21.87 -9.99
C GLN A 31 -6.14 21.37 -8.73
N ALA A 32 -4.95 20.80 -8.90
CA ALA A 32 -4.01 20.51 -7.83
C ALA A 32 -3.40 21.80 -7.27
N GLN A 33 -3.09 21.77 -5.98
CA GLN A 33 -2.38 22.82 -5.25
C GLN A 33 -1.03 23.14 -5.93
N ALA A 34 -0.79 24.42 -6.20
CA ALA A 34 0.31 24.88 -7.05
C ALA A 34 1.68 24.52 -6.45
N SER A 35 2.37 23.58 -7.09
CA SER A 35 3.82 23.38 -6.95
C SER A 35 4.57 24.43 -7.80
N PRO A 36 5.78 24.85 -7.40
CA PRO A 36 6.62 25.72 -8.23
C PRO A 36 6.79 25.12 -9.63
N ALA A 37 6.84 26.00 -10.64
CA ALA A 37 6.76 25.66 -12.06
C ALA A 37 7.62 24.43 -12.42
N ALA A 38 6.95 23.37 -12.86
CA ALA A 38 7.59 22.16 -13.35
C ALA A 38 8.42 22.48 -14.60
N ALA A 39 9.65 21.95 -14.62
CA ALA A 39 10.40 21.74 -15.85
C ALA A 39 9.50 21.01 -16.89
N PRO A 40 9.71 21.23 -18.20
CA PRO A 40 8.84 20.69 -19.24
C PRO A 40 8.63 19.19 -19.04
N ALA A 41 7.37 18.75 -19.12
CA ALA A 41 6.92 17.39 -18.87
C ALA A 41 7.80 16.37 -19.59
N ALA A 42 8.76 15.79 -18.87
CA ALA A 42 9.50 14.65 -19.34
C ALA A 42 8.54 13.46 -19.34
N LEU A 43 8.47 12.80 -20.49
CA LEU A 43 7.87 11.48 -20.66
C LEU A 43 8.43 10.52 -19.60
N ASN A 44 7.62 9.54 -19.17
CA ASN A 44 7.95 8.53 -18.16
C ASN A 44 9.43 8.10 -18.22
N ASP A 45 10.13 8.13 -17.08
CA ASP A 45 11.56 7.82 -16.99
C ASP A 45 11.81 6.48 -16.29
N PRO A 46 11.65 5.35 -16.99
CA PRO A 46 11.80 4.05 -16.37
C PRO A 46 13.24 3.70 -15.99
N THR A 47 14.22 4.34 -16.63
CA THR A 47 15.63 4.06 -16.36
C THR A 47 16.20 4.97 -15.27
N GLY A 48 15.48 6.04 -14.91
CA GLY A 48 16.00 7.10 -14.04
C GLY A 48 17.10 7.93 -14.69
N ALA A 49 17.34 7.76 -15.99
CA ALA A 49 18.43 8.43 -16.71
C ALA A 49 18.17 9.93 -16.92
N THR A 50 16.89 10.34 -16.96
CA THR A 50 16.50 11.76 -17.03
C THR A 50 16.28 12.37 -15.64
N THR A 51 16.05 11.52 -14.64
CA THR A 51 15.99 11.88 -13.22
C THR A 51 17.39 12.25 -12.68
N GLY A 52 18.44 11.93 -13.45
CA GLY A 52 19.73 12.61 -13.53
C GLY A 52 20.78 12.16 -12.51
N THR A 53 21.98 11.94 -13.01
CA THR A 53 23.25 11.81 -12.30
C THR A 53 24.04 13.12 -12.42
N ALA A 54 25.08 13.31 -11.60
CA ALA A 54 25.97 14.48 -11.71
C ALA A 54 26.67 14.61 -13.09
N LYS A 55 26.59 13.59 -13.96
CA LYS A 55 27.11 13.62 -15.33
C LYS A 55 26.13 14.18 -16.36
N ASP A 56 24.84 14.26 -16.02
CA ASP A 56 23.77 14.72 -16.92
C ASP A 56 23.62 16.25 -16.88
N VAL A 57 24.15 16.89 -15.82
CA VAL A 57 24.39 18.33 -15.78
C VAL A 57 25.83 18.59 -16.23
N THR A 58 26.03 18.68 -17.54
CA THR A 58 27.35 19.02 -18.08
C THR A 58 27.68 20.47 -17.77
N VAL A 59 28.53 20.68 -16.75
CA VAL A 59 29.09 22.00 -16.46
C VAL A 59 30.02 22.39 -17.61
N LYS A 60 29.64 23.39 -18.40
CA LYS A 60 30.38 23.79 -19.61
C LYS A 60 31.77 24.34 -19.28
N ASP A 61 31.92 25.04 -18.15
CA ASP A 61 33.21 25.44 -17.57
C ASP A 61 33.26 25.07 -16.08
N PRO A 62 33.96 23.99 -15.68
CA PRO A 62 34.08 23.57 -14.29
C PRO A 62 34.66 24.63 -13.34
N ARG A 63 35.36 25.64 -13.87
CA ARG A 63 35.94 26.73 -13.08
C ARG A 63 34.96 27.88 -12.86
N ASN A 64 33.93 28.02 -13.69
CA ASN A 64 32.92 29.07 -13.61
C ASN A 64 31.51 28.51 -13.94
N PRO A 65 30.94 27.66 -13.07
CA PRO A 65 29.60 27.15 -13.29
C PRO A 65 28.56 28.28 -13.26
N THR A 66 27.60 28.24 -14.18
CA THR A 66 26.45 29.14 -14.17
C THR A 66 25.51 28.81 -13.01
N LEU A 67 24.71 29.78 -12.56
CA LEU A 67 23.72 29.56 -11.50
C LEU A 67 22.73 28.44 -11.87
N THR A 68 22.33 28.35 -13.14
CA THR A 68 21.44 27.30 -13.65
C THR A 68 22.07 25.91 -13.53
N GLU A 69 23.34 25.73 -13.94
CA GLU A 69 24.03 24.45 -13.82
C GLU A 69 24.18 24.01 -12.34
N VAL A 70 24.41 24.96 -11.43
CA VAL A 70 24.43 24.66 -9.98
C VAL A 70 23.04 24.25 -9.48
N MET A 71 21.99 24.98 -9.87
CA MET A 71 20.61 24.69 -9.46
C MET A 71 20.14 23.32 -9.97
N ASP A 72 20.45 22.97 -11.22
CA ASP A 72 20.12 21.67 -11.80
C ASP A 72 20.83 20.54 -11.04
N THR A 73 22.14 20.69 -10.77
CA THR A 73 22.91 19.71 -10.00
C THR A 73 22.33 19.50 -8.59
N VAL A 74 21.94 20.59 -7.91
CA VAL A 74 21.31 20.51 -6.58
C VAL A 74 19.95 19.82 -6.64
N GLY A 75 19.14 20.13 -7.67
CA GLY A 75 17.85 19.49 -7.90
C GLY A 75 17.95 17.98 -8.11
N HIS A 76 18.85 17.55 -9.00
CA HIS A 76 19.10 16.13 -9.27
C HIS A 76 19.59 15.38 -8.02
N ASN A 77 20.58 15.94 -7.31
CA ASN A 77 21.08 15.32 -6.08
C ASN A 77 19.97 15.18 -5.02
N ARG A 78 19.08 16.17 -4.89
CA ARG A 78 17.94 16.10 -3.97
C ARG A 78 17.01 14.93 -4.31
N ILE A 79 16.65 14.76 -5.58
CA ILE A 79 15.75 13.67 -6.00
C ILE A 79 16.43 12.32 -5.81
N ALA A 80 17.69 12.18 -6.23
CA ALA A 80 18.47 10.95 -6.06
C ALA A 80 18.57 10.54 -4.59
N LEU A 81 18.85 11.48 -3.68
CA LEU A 81 18.88 11.23 -2.23
C LEU A 81 17.51 10.78 -1.69
N ASN A 82 16.42 11.40 -2.15
CA ASN A 82 15.07 11.00 -1.75
C ASN A 82 14.74 9.58 -2.22
N VAL A 83 15.09 9.22 -3.47
CA VAL A 83 14.90 7.87 -4.00
C VAL A 83 15.70 6.85 -3.19
N VAL A 84 16.99 7.10 -2.98
CA VAL A 84 17.85 6.20 -2.18
C VAL A 84 17.31 6.02 -0.76
N TRP A 85 16.92 7.11 -0.09
CA TRP A 85 16.35 7.04 1.24
C TRP A 85 15.02 6.26 1.29
N THR A 86 14.15 6.49 0.30
CA THR A 86 12.85 5.80 0.19
C THR A 86 13.05 4.30 -0.03
N LEU A 87 14.00 3.91 -0.88
CA LEU A 87 14.33 2.50 -1.11
C LEU A 87 14.96 1.86 0.13
N LEU A 88 15.92 2.55 0.77
CA LEU A 88 16.56 2.05 1.98
C LEU A 88 15.53 1.78 3.08
N THR A 89 14.66 2.77 3.35
CA THR A 89 13.59 2.63 4.34
C THR A 89 12.56 1.57 3.93
N GLY A 90 12.20 1.49 2.65
CA GLY A 90 11.35 0.41 2.12
C GLY A 90 11.96 -0.98 2.34
N PHE A 91 13.27 -1.15 2.14
CA PHE A 91 13.95 -2.41 2.43
C PHE A 91 13.98 -2.72 3.93
N LEU A 92 14.15 -1.72 4.81
CA LEU A 92 14.06 -1.93 6.26
C LEU A 92 12.64 -2.38 6.67
N VAL A 93 11.59 -1.80 6.07
CA VAL A 93 10.21 -2.23 6.31
C VAL A 93 9.96 -3.63 5.78
N MET A 94 10.53 -4.01 4.63
CA MET A 94 10.48 -5.39 4.14
C MET A 94 11.06 -6.40 5.15
N PHE A 95 12.11 -6.02 5.90
CA PHE A 95 12.64 -6.87 6.98
C PHE A 95 11.69 -7.05 8.16
N MET A 96 10.67 -6.20 8.33
CA MET A 96 9.60 -6.44 9.32
C MET A 96 8.90 -7.77 9.07
N GLN A 97 8.84 -8.24 7.81
CA GLN A 97 8.23 -9.53 7.48
C GLN A 97 8.96 -10.71 8.14
N ALA A 98 10.29 -10.63 8.24
CA ALA A 98 11.07 -11.60 9.03
C ALA A 98 10.76 -11.47 10.52
N GLY A 99 10.59 -10.25 11.03
CA GLY A 99 10.17 -9.99 12.41
C GLY A 99 8.82 -10.64 12.74
N PHE A 100 7.80 -10.39 11.91
CA PHE A 100 6.48 -11.02 12.04
C PHE A 100 6.56 -12.55 12.00
N ALA A 101 7.36 -13.10 11.09
CA ALA A 101 7.57 -14.54 11.01
C ALA A 101 8.11 -15.13 12.32
N LEU A 102 9.07 -14.45 12.95
CA LEU A 102 9.68 -14.86 14.21
C LEU A 102 8.74 -14.68 15.41
N VAL A 103 8.13 -13.50 15.57
CA VAL A 103 7.24 -13.21 16.71
C VAL A 103 6.00 -14.08 16.71
N GLU A 104 5.36 -14.26 15.55
CA GLU A 104 4.18 -15.11 15.45
C GLU A 104 4.52 -16.58 15.66
N THR A 105 5.61 -17.06 15.06
CA THR A 105 6.04 -18.44 15.24
C THR A 105 6.36 -18.71 16.70
N GLY A 106 7.20 -17.87 17.33
CA GLY A 106 7.58 -18.01 18.74
C GLY A 106 6.41 -18.03 19.72
N LEU A 107 5.33 -17.28 19.41
CA LEU A 107 4.11 -17.20 20.22
C LEU A 107 3.06 -18.27 19.90
N THR A 108 3.28 -19.14 18.90
CA THR A 108 2.43 -20.30 18.63
C THR A 108 2.93 -21.56 19.37
N ARG A 109 2.16 -22.65 19.35
CA ARG A 109 2.62 -23.96 19.84
C ARG A 109 3.54 -24.61 18.81
N ALA A 110 4.56 -25.33 19.28
CA ALA A 110 5.60 -25.95 18.44
C ALA A 110 5.05 -26.77 17.26
N LYS A 111 3.92 -27.47 17.44
CA LYS A 111 3.28 -28.27 16.37
C LYS A 111 2.78 -27.46 15.16
N ASN A 112 2.65 -26.14 15.28
CA ASN A 112 2.13 -25.25 14.24
C ASN A 112 3.22 -24.41 13.57
N VAL A 113 4.50 -24.56 13.97
CA VAL A 113 5.63 -23.75 13.50
C VAL A 113 5.73 -23.71 11.98
N ALA A 114 5.70 -24.87 11.32
CA ALA A 114 5.83 -24.95 9.87
C ALA A 114 4.70 -24.20 9.13
N HIS A 115 3.47 -24.28 9.65
CA HIS A 115 2.33 -23.59 9.06
C HIS A 115 2.42 -22.08 9.28
N THR A 116 2.75 -21.62 10.49
CA THR A 116 2.89 -20.18 10.80
C THR A 116 4.02 -19.52 10.02
N MET A 117 5.20 -20.15 9.99
CA MET A 117 6.35 -19.67 9.22
C MET A 117 6.07 -19.66 7.72
N GLY A 118 5.42 -20.72 7.21
CA GLY A 118 5.05 -20.82 5.80
C GLY A 118 4.08 -19.72 5.35
N MET A 119 3.11 -19.34 6.20
CA MET A 119 2.22 -18.21 5.91
C MET A 119 2.98 -16.88 5.87
N ASN A 120 3.83 -16.61 6.87
CA ASN A 120 4.61 -15.37 6.90
C ASN A 120 5.60 -15.26 5.74
N PHE A 121 6.17 -16.37 5.27
CA PHE A 121 7.01 -16.34 4.07
C PHE A 121 6.18 -16.08 2.81
N MET A 122 5.01 -16.70 2.71
CA MET A 122 4.18 -16.64 1.51
C MET A 122 3.38 -15.34 1.38
N VAL A 123 3.08 -14.64 2.49
CA VAL A 123 2.28 -13.40 2.44
C VAL A 123 2.97 -12.36 1.58
N TYR A 124 4.31 -12.23 1.67
CA TYR A 124 5.09 -11.32 0.83
C TYR A 124 4.91 -11.58 -0.66
N ALA A 125 5.00 -12.84 -1.09
CA ALA A 125 4.83 -13.20 -2.50
C ALA A 125 3.40 -12.93 -2.99
N ILE A 126 2.39 -13.28 -2.18
CA ILE A 126 0.98 -13.05 -2.50
C ILE A 126 0.68 -11.56 -2.54
N GLY A 127 1.16 -10.83 -1.55
CA GLY A 127 0.98 -9.41 -1.35
C GLY A 127 1.60 -8.62 -2.49
N MET A 128 2.86 -8.88 -2.81
CA MET A 128 3.55 -8.26 -3.94
C MET A 128 2.81 -8.50 -5.25
N LEU A 129 2.39 -9.75 -5.53
CA LEU A 129 1.66 -10.07 -6.76
C LEU A 129 0.28 -9.40 -6.82
N GLY A 130 -0.53 -9.49 -5.76
CA GLY A 130 -1.86 -8.88 -5.72
C GLY A 130 -1.80 -7.36 -5.81
N PHE A 131 -0.86 -6.76 -5.10
CA PHE A 131 -0.69 -5.31 -5.12
C PHE A 131 -0.15 -4.80 -6.46
N TRP A 132 0.75 -5.55 -7.10
CA TRP A 132 1.22 -5.25 -8.46
C TRP A 132 0.10 -5.33 -9.51
N VAL A 133 -0.75 -6.35 -9.45
CA VAL A 133 -1.85 -6.55 -10.42
C VAL A 133 -2.80 -5.34 -10.41
N CYS A 134 -3.30 -4.96 -9.23
CA CYS A 134 -4.26 -3.85 -9.13
C CYS A 134 -4.21 -3.05 -7.83
N GLY A 135 -3.65 -3.57 -6.73
CA GLY A 135 -3.68 -2.87 -5.45
C GLY A 135 -3.01 -1.51 -5.50
N TYR A 136 -1.84 -1.40 -6.14
CA TYR A 136 -1.16 -0.11 -6.31
C TYR A 136 -1.99 0.87 -7.13
N ALA A 137 -2.63 0.39 -8.19
CA ALA A 137 -3.47 1.22 -9.05
C ALA A 137 -4.67 1.79 -8.28
N LEU A 138 -5.33 0.94 -7.49
CA LEU A 138 -6.47 1.35 -6.66
C LEU A 138 -6.04 2.32 -5.55
N GLN A 139 -4.86 2.12 -4.97
CA GLN A 139 -4.33 3.00 -3.93
C GLN A 139 -3.87 4.35 -4.48
N MET A 140 -2.93 4.34 -5.43
CA MET A 140 -2.17 5.51 -5.86
C MET A 140 -2.59 6.08 -7.20
N GLY A 141 -3.52 5.45 -7.93
CA GLY A 141 -3.86 5.84 -9.31
C GLY A 141 -4.41 7.25 -9.50
N GLY A 142 -4.79 7.93 -8.41
CA GLY A 142 -5.25 9.32 -8.37
C GLY A 142 -4.31 10.32 -7.67
N VAL A 143 -3.15 9.87 -7.18
CA VAL A 143 -2.28 10.69 -6.29
C VAL A 143 -1.62 11.88 -7.00
N GLY A 144 -1.57 11.87 -8.34
CA GLY A 144 -0.90 12.87 -9.15
C GLY A 144 0.62 12.68 -9.20
N ALA A 145 1.34 13.77 -9.47
CA ALA A 145 2.80 13.75 -9.55
C ALA A 145 3.43 13.90 -8.16
N VAL A 146 4.34 12.99 -7.81
CA VAL A 146 5.09 13.07 -6.55
C VAL A 146 6.38 13.85 -6.78
N ALA A 147 6.32 15.17 -6.58
CA ALA A 147 7.43 16.08 -6.86
C ALA A 147 8.73 15.74 -6.10
N THR A 148 8.62 15.17 -4.90
CA THR A 148 9.77 14.76 -4.09
C THR A 148 10.58 13.62 -4.70
N LEU A 149 9.99 12.86 -5.63
CA LEU A 149 10.61 11.72 -6.33
C LEU A 149 10.86 12.03 -7.82
N GLY A 150 10.97 13.31 -8.18
CA GLY A 150 11.26 13.73 -9.56
C GLY A 150 10.03 13.98 -10.42
N GLY A 151 8.83 14.01 -9.83
CA GLY A 151 7.59 14.26 -10.56
C GLY A 151 7.19 13.03 -11.36
N THR A 152 6.84 11.96 -10.65
CA THR A 152 6.37 10.69 -11.22
C THR A 152 5.40 10.90 -12.37
N ALA A 153 5.47 10.01 -13.37
CA ALA A 153 4.45 9.92 -14.41
C ALA A 153 3.05 10.01 -13.80
N PRO A 154 2.18 10.93 -14.25
CA PRO A 154 1.03 11.33 -13.46
C PRO A 154 0.04 10.17 -13.32
N LEU A 155 -0.04 9.61 -12.11
CA LEU A 155 -1.12 8.75 -11.64
C LEU A 155 -2.34 9.64 -11.39
N ASN A 156 -3.05 10.00 -12.46
CA ASN A 156 -4.01 11.10 -12.49
C ASN A 156 -5.43 10.67 -12.82
N HIS A 157 -5.78 9.40 -12.60
CA HIS A 157 -7.11 8.90 -12.88
C HIS A 157 -7.70 8.27 -11.62
N GLU A 158 -8.68 8.95 -11.04
CA GLU A 158 -9.39 8.51 -9.85
C GLU A 158 -10.88 8.42 -10.12
N PHE A 159 -11.51 7.36 -9.63
CA PHE A 159 -12.96 7.29 -9.58
C PHE A 159 -13.47 8.22 -8.47
N THR A 160 -14.27 9.20 -8.86
CA THR A 160 -14.81 10.21 -7.96
C THR A 160 -16.34 10.20 -7.98
N VAL A 161 -16.95 10.47 -6.83
CA VAL A 161 -18.39 10.71 -6.70
C VAL A 161 -18.61 12.14 -6.23
N SER A 162 -19.53 12.85 -6.89
CA SER A 162 -19.91 14.21 -6.47
C SER A 162 -21.10 14.16 -5.51
N LEU A 163 -20.90 14.59 -4.27
CA LEU A 163 -21.94 14.71 -3.24
C LEU A 163 -21.86 16.09 -2.60
N PHE A 164 -23.00 16.72 -2.33
CA PHE A 164 -23.06 18.04 -1.68
C PHE A 164 -22.24 19.14 -2.40
N GLY A 165 -22.11 19.05 -3.73
CA GLY A 165 -21.28 19.96 -4.53
C GLY A 165 -19.77 19.78 -4.35
N LYS A 166 -19.32 18.65 -3.79
CA LYS A 166 -17.91 18.33 -3.51
C LYS A 166 -17.54 16.97 -4.12
N SER A 167 -16.29 16.81 -4.51
CA SER A 167 -15.79 15.55 -5.08
C SER A 167 -15.18 14.65 -4.02
N PHE A 168 -15.54 13.36 -4.06
CA PHE A 168 -15.05 12.33 -3.17
C PHE A 168 -14.33 11.25 -4.00
N GLY A 169 -12.99 11.25 -3.96
CA GLY A 169 -12.16 10.20 -4.55
C GLY A 169 -12.25 8.90 -3.74
N LEU A 170 -12.52 7.79 -4.42
CA LEU A 170 -12.76 6.49 -3.79
C LEU A 170 -11.68 5.45 -4.09
N PHE A 171 -11.13 5.46 -5.31
CA PHE A 171 -10.04 4.57 -5.73
C PHE A 171 -9.45 5.01 -7.08
N GLY A 172 -8.17 4.71 -7.29
CA GLY A 172 -7.46 4.98 -8.53
C GLY A 172 -7.80 4.00 -9.66
N LEU A 173 -7.62 4.47 -10.88
CA LEU A 173 -7.91 3.78 -12.15
C LEU A 173 -6.70 3.82 -13.11
N LYS A 174 -5.50 4.08 -12.60
CA LYS A 174 -4.23 4.10 -13.35
C LYS A 174 -3.13 3.45 -12.52
N GLY A 175 -2.17 2.80 -13.17
CA GLY A 175 -1.07 2.07 -12.52
C GLY A 175 -1.23 0.55 -12.44
N PHE A 176 -2.21 -0.03 -13.13
CA PHE A 176 -2.39 -1.49 -13.19
C PHE A 176 -1.16 -2.15 -13.82
N PHE A 177 -0.67 -3.23 -13.20
CA PHE A 177 0.54 -3.95 -13.62
C PHE A 177 1.81 -3.08 -13.72
N LEU A 178 1.79 -1.83 -13.25
CA LEU A 178 2.88 -0.86 -13.41
C LEU A 178 3.39 -0.71 -14.85
N GLY A 179 2.51 -0.91 -15.84
CA GLY A 179 2.83 -0.84 -17.26
C GLY A 179 2.49 0.50 -17.91
N GLY A 180 2.91 0.66 -19.16
CA GLY A 180 2.55 1.81 -20.00
C GLY A 180 2.96 3.15 -19.37
N ASP A 181 1.99 4.05 -19.20
CA ASP A 181 2.22 5.39 -18.63
C ASP A 181 2.64 5.39 -17.15
N SER A 182 2.68 4.24 -16.50
CA SER A 182 3.14 4.10 -15.11
C SER A 182 4.52 3.45 -15.02
N TYR A 183 5.16 3.20 -16.17
CA TYR A 183 6.50 2.62 -16.27
C TYR A 183 7.56 3.73 -16.04
N ASP A 184 7.80 4.05 -14.76
CA ASP A 184 8.62 5.18 -14.31
C ASP A 184 9.36 4.87 -13.00
N VAL A 185 10.59 5.35 -12.83
CA VAL A 185 11.44 5.05 -11.68
C VAL A 185 10.85 5.53 -10.35
N GLY A 186 10.23 6.71 -10.34
CA GLY A 186 9.61 7.27 -9.14
C GLY A 186 8.34 6.49 -8.78
N VAL A 187 7.58 6.05 -9.79
CA VAL A 187 6.42 5.16 -9.61
C VAL A 187 6.86 3.82 -9.02
N PHE A 188 7.95 3.21 -9.50
CA PHE A 188 8.46 1.96 -8.93
C PHE A 188 9.00 2.12 -7.51
N THR A 189 9.67 3.25 -7.25
CA THR A 189 10.15 3.59 -5.90
C THR A 189 8.98 3.69 -4.93
N LEU A 190 7.92 4.40 -5.33
CA LEU A 190 6.71 4.52 -4.53
C LEU A 190 5.96 3.18 -4.42
N PHE A 191 5.91 2.39 -5.48
CA PHE A 191 5.32 1.04 -5.46
C PHE A 191 6.00 0.16 -4.42
N LEU A 192 7.32 0.05 -4.44
CA LEU A 192 8.06 -0.76 -3.47
C LEU A 192 7.77 -0.29 -2.05
N PHE A 193 7.82 1.03 -1.84
CA PHE A 193 7.58 1.62 -0.52
C PHE A 193 6.14 1.36 -0.03
N GLN A 194 5.13 1.45 -0.88
CA GLN A 194 3.74 1.20 -0.48
C GLN A 194 3.41 -0.29 -0.36
N MET A 195 4.01 -1.13 -1.19
CA MET A 195 3.82 -2.58 -1.20
C MET A 195 4.24 -3.18 0.15
N VAL A 196 5.36 -2.76 0.73
CA VAL A 196 5.81 -3.29 2.03
C VAL A 196 4.91 -2.87 3.19
N PHE A 197 4.21 -1.72 3.10
CA PHE A 197 3.22 -1.31 4.10
C PHE A 197 1.91 -2.10 3.96
N MET A 198 1.49 -2.37 2.71
CA MET A 198 0.36 -3.26 2.42
C MET A 198 0.65 -4.67 2.99
N ASP A 199 1.84 -5.19 2.76
CA ASP A 199 2.23 -6.54 3.21
C ASP A 199 2.25 -6.61 4.75
N THR A 200 2.74 -5.55 5.40
CA THR A 200 2.66 -5.38 6.86
C THR A 200 1.21 -5.41 7.35
N ALA A 201 0.26 -4.79 6.65
CA ALA A 201 -1.15 -4.86 7.02
C ALA A 201 -1.75 -6.26 6.82
N ALA A 202 -1.32 -6.97 5.76
CA ALA A 202 -1.77 -8.32 5.44
C ALA A 202 -1.18 -9.40 6.38
N THR A 203 -0.02 -9.15 6.99
CA THR A 203 0.61 -10.09 7.92
C THR A 203 0.04 -10.01 9.34
N ILE A 204 -0.42 -8.85 9.83
CA ILE A 204 -1.02 -8.74 11.20
C ILE A 204 -2.10 -9.81 11.49
N PRO A 205 -3.02 -10.13 10.56
CA PRO A 205 -4.02 -11.17 10.72
C PRO A 205 -3.46 -12.61 10.80
N THR A 206 -2.25 -12.89 10.26
CA THR A 206 -1.67 -14.24 10.27
C THR A 206 -1.39 -14.70 11.70
N GLY A 207 -0.87 -13.82 12.55
CA GLY A 207 -0.64 -14.12 13.97
C GLY A 207 -1.94 -14.26 14.77
N ALA A 208 -2.91 -13.37 14.55
CA ALA A 208 -4.17 -13.39 15.28
C ALA A 208 -4.99 -14.66 15.03
N MET A 209 -4.99 -15.15 13.79
CA MET A 209 -5.70 -16.36 13.36
C MET A 209 -4.81 -17.62 13.31
N ALA A 210 -3.55 -17.52 13.78
CA ALA A 210 -2.62 -18.62 13.79
C ALA A 210 -3.20 -19.89 14.44
N GLU A 211 -2.72 -21.04 13.97
CA GLU A 211 -3.05 -22.39 14.44
C GLU A 211 -4.46 -22.91 14.07
N ARG A 212 -5.32 -22.13 13.41
CA ARG A 212 -6.74 -22.49 13.23
C ARG A 212 -7.39 -22.09 11.90
N TRP A 213 -6.59 -21.72 10.91
CA TRP A 213 -7.08 -21.47 9.55
C TRP A 213 -6.25 -22.24 8.53
N LYS A 214 -6.89 -22.61 7.42
CA LYS A 214 -6.26 -23.39 6.34
C LYS A 214 -5.36 -22.49 5.50
N PHE A 215 -4.24 -23.02 5.04
CA PHE A 215 -3.33 -22.31 4.14
C PHE A 215 -4.04 -21.74 2.89
N SER A 216 -4.97 -22.49 2.28
CA SER A 216 -5.74 -22.00 1.13
C SER A 216 -6.65 -20.80 1.46
N ALA A 217 -7.22 -20.76 2.66
CA ALA A 217 -8.00 -19.61 3.12
C ALA A 217 -7.10 -18.39 3.35
N PHE A 218 -5.89 -18.61 3.88
CA PHE A 218 -4.86 -17.58 3.99
C PHE A 218 -4.46 -17.02 2.62
N VAL A 219 -4.28 -17.86 1.59
CA VAL A 219 -3.94 -17.37 0.24
C VAL A 219 -5.02 -16.46 -0.33
N ILE A 220 -6.29 -16.87 -0.23
CA ILE A 220 -7.44 -16.06 -0.68
C ILE A 220 -7.51 -14.75 0.11
N PHE A 221 -7.30 -14.83 1.42
CA PHE A 221 -7.26 -13.66 2.30
C PHE A 221 -6.15 -12.68 1.90
N GLY A 222 -4.93 -13.16 1.66
CA GLY A 222 -3.79 -12.34 1.27
C GLY A 222 -4.06 -11.58 -0.03
N PHE A 223 -4.57 -12.25 -1.07
CA PHE A 223 -4.97 -11.56 -2.31
C PHE A 223 -6.09 -10.56 -2.08
N PHE A 224 -7.11 -10.90 -1.28
CA PHE A 224 -8.21 -9.98 -1.00
C PHE A 224 -7.76 -8.73 -0.23
N MET A 225 -6.84 -8.88 0.72
CA MET A 225 -6.22 -7.76 1.41
C MET A 225 -5.42 -6.88 0.45
N ALA A 226 -4.53 -7.50 -0.34
CA ALA A 226 -3.61 -6.80 -1.23
C ALA A 226 -4.29 -6.14 -2.44
N MET A 227 -5.40 -6.70 -2.91
CA MET A 227 -6.10 -6.22 -4.11
C MET A 227 -7.31 -5.33 -3.81
N VAL A 228 -7.87 -5.39 -2.60
CA VAL A 228 -9.16 -4.73 -2.30
C VAL A 228 -9.12 -3.97 -0.98
N VAL A 229 -9.06 -4.68 0.15
CA VAL A 229 -9.34 -4.07 1.46
C VAL A 229 -8.33 -2.98 1.81
N TYR A 230 -7.03 -3.29 1.73
CA TYR A 230 -5.99 -2.34 2.07
C TYR A 230 -5.90 -1.19 1.06
N PRO A 231 -5.80 -1.45 -0.27
CA PRO A 231 -5.69 -0.37 -1.26
C PRO A 231 -6.81 0.67 -1.21
N LEU A 232 -8.05 0.25 -0.95
CA LEU A 232 -9.18 1.19 -0.89
C LEU A 232 -9.05 2.15 0.28
N PHE A 233 -8.79 1.64 1.49
CA PHE A 233 -8.62 2.51 2.64
C PHE A 233 -7.34 3.36 2.52
N ALA A 234 -6.27 2.77 2.01
CA ALA A 234 -5.02 3.47 1.75
C ALA A 234 -5.18 4.57 0.69
N ASN A 235 -6.05 4.40 -0.32
CA ASN A 235 -6.39 5.46 -1.27
C ASN A 235 -7.03 6.65 -0.56
N TRP A 236 -8.01 6.39 0.31
CA TRP A 236 -8.75 7.45 0.99
C TRP A 236 -7.83 8.36 1.80
N VAL A 237 -6.76 7.80 2.38
CA VAL A 237 -5.85 8.51 3.29
C VAL A 237 -4.56 8.99 2.61
N TRP A 238 -3.92 8.15 1.79
CA TRP A 238 -2.61 8.41 1.18
C TRP A 238 -2.64 8.57 -0.34
N GLY A 239 -3.73 8.19 -0.99
CA GLY A 239 -3.89 8.20 -2.45
C GLY A 239 -4.67 9.39 -3.00
N ALA A 240 -4.70 10.51 -2.26
CA ALA A 240 -5.49 11.71 -2.56
C ALA A 240 -7.02 11.54 -2.49
N GLY A 241 -7.51 10.41 -1.96
CA GLY A 241 -8.94 10.13 -1.81
C GLY A 241 -9.62 10.95 -0.71
N TRP A 242 -10.91 10.69 -0.52
CA TRP A 242 -11.79 11.62 0.19
C TRP A 242 -11.43 11.93 1.66
N LEU A 243 -10.84 10.98 2.42
CA LEU A 243 -10.46 11.22 3.81
C LEU A 243 -9.34 12.27 3.89
N SER A 244 -8.36 12.18 3.00
CA SER A 244 -7.26 13.14 2.89
C SER A 244 -7.76 14.53 2.45
N GLN A 245 -8.87 14.58 1.72
CA GLN A 245 -9.46 15.81 1.18
C GLN A 245 -10.52 16.46 2.06
N LEU A 246 -10.85 15.88 3.23
CA LEU A 246 -11.87 16.47 4.12
C LEU A 246 -11.57 17.93 4.50
N GLY A 247 -10.29 18.28 4.67
CA GLY A 247 -9.86 19.64 4.95
C GLY A 247 -10.23 20.62 3.84
N ALA A 248 -9.92 20.28 2.59
CA ALA A 248 -10.25 21.08 1.41
C ALA A 248 -11.76 21.10 1.14
N ASN A 249 -12.42 19.95 1.30
CA ASN A 249 -13.85 19.81 1.06
C ASN A 249 -14.69 20.56 2.09
N PHE A 250 -14.34 20.54 3.38
CA PHE A 250 -15.19 21.07 4.45
C PHE A 250 -14.57 22.24 5.22
N HIS A 251 -13.45 22.79 4.76
CA HIS A 251 -12.71 23.87 5.44
C HIS A 251 -12.31 23.52 6.89
N LEU A 252 -11.99 22.25 7.13
CA LEU A 252 -11.63 21.71 8.45
C LEU A 252 -10.12 21.77 8.74
N GLY A 253 -9.34 22.52 7.94
CA GLY A 253 -7.88 22.54 8.01
C GLY A 253 -7.28 21.41 7.17
N HIS A 254 -6.58 20.47 7.79
CA HIS A 254 -6.10 19.26 7.12
C HIS A 254 -7.21 18.20 7.04
N GLY A 255 -7.13 17.29 6.06
CA GLY A 255 -7.94 16.07 6.09
C GLY A 255 -7.43 15.07 7.12
N HIS A 256 -7.81 13.80 6.98
CA HIS A 256 -7.28 12.72 7.82
C HIS A 256 -5.76 12.60 7.63
N VAL A 257 -5.00 12.73 8.72
CA VAL A 257 -3.53 12.65 8.70
C VAL A 257 -3.10 11.36 9.39
N ASP A 258 -2.41 10.52 8.63
CA ASP A 258 -1.75 9.31 9.13
C ASP A 258 -0.33 9.30 8.59
N PHE A 259 0.67 9.49 9.44
CA PHE A 259 2.04 9.70 8.98
C PHE A 259 2.68 8.41 8.45
N ALA A 260 2.52 7.31 9.17
CA ALA A 260 3.23 6.06 8.91
C ALA A 260 2.33 4.80 9.03
N GLY A 261 1.01 4.97 9.13
CA GLY A 261 0.07 3.87 8.97
C GLY A 261 -0.53 3.38 10.27
N SER A 262 -0.69 4.23 11.29
CA SER A 262 -1.44 3.83 12.49
C SER A 262 -2.88 3.43 12.15
N SER A 263 -3.51 4.12 11.21
CA SER A 263 -4.81 3.74 10.65
C SER A 263 -4.67 2.86 9.41
N VAL A 264 -3.87 3.27 8.42
CA VAL A 264 -3.81 2.62 7.11
C VAL A 264 -3.23 1.21 7.19
N VAL A 265 -2.25 0.97 8.05
CA VAL A 265 -1.61 -0.33 8.23
C VAL A 265 -2.16 -1.04 9.47
N HIS A 266 -1.94 -0.46 10.65
CA HIS A 266 -2.18 -1.16 11.91
C HIS A 266 -3.67 -1.31 12.23
N MET A 267 -4.49 -0.28 12.01
CA MET A 267 -5.94 -0.39 12.23
C MET A 267 -6.59 -1.30 11.18
N VAL A 268 -6.27 -1.15 9.89
CA VAL A 268 -6.79 -2.04 8.83
C VAL A 268 -6.42 -3.49 9.12
N GLY A 269 -5.14 -3.78 9.39
CA GLY A 269 -4.68 -5.11 9.76
C GLY A 269 -5.31 -5.62 11.06
N GLY A 270 -5.41 -4.77 12.09
CA GLY A 270 -6.00 -5.12 13.38
C GLY A 270 -7.51 -5.41 13.32
N VAL A 271 -8.27 -4.62 12.56
CA VAL A 271 -9.71 -4.86 12.34
C VAL A 271 -9.93 -6.10 11.48
N ALA A 272 -9.12 -6.32 10.44
CA ALA A 272 -9.15 -7.56 9.66
C ALA A 272 -8.84 -8.79 10.53
N ALA A 273 -7.83 -8.67 11.40
CA ALA A 273 -7.45 -9.69 12.37
C ALA A 273 -8.59 -9.99 13.37
N LEU A 274 -9.23 -8.95 13.91
CA LEU A 274 -10.37 -9.09 14.82
C LEU A 274 -11.57 -9.75 14.13
N ALA A 275 -11.96 -9.26 12.95
CA ALA A 275 -13.06 -9.82 12.18
C ALA A 275 -12.81 -11.29 11.83
N GLY A 276 -11.60 -11.62 11.37
CA GLY A 276 -11.19 -12.98 11.10
C GLY A 276 -11.20 -13.87 12.34
N ALA A 277 -10.67 -13.39 13.47
CA ALA A 277 -10.68 -14.12 14.73
C ALA A 277 -12.10 -14.40 15.25
N ILE A 278 -13.05 -13.47 15.08
CA ILE A 278 -14.47 -13.66 15.42
C ILE A 278 -15.09 -14.73 14.53
N VAL A 279 -14.84 -14.69 13.22
CA VAL A 279 -15.43 -15.64 12.24
C VAL A 279 -14.91 -17.06 12.43
N ILE A 280 -13.61 -17.22 12.69
CA ILE A 280 -12.98 -18.53 12.86
C ILE A 280 -13.20 -19.09 14.27
N GLY A 281 -13.34 -18.19 15.25
CA GLY A 281 -13.54 -18.55 16.65
C GLY A 281 -12.23 -18.83 17.39
N PRO A 282 -12.34 -19.22 18.67
CA PRO A 282 -11.18 -19.42 19.54
C PRO A 282 -10.38 -20.67 19.19
N ARG A 283 -9.11 -20.68 19.59
CA ARG A 283 -8.27 -21.88 19.51
C ARG A 283 -8.87 -22.99 20.37
N ILE A 284 -8.77 -24.23 19.91
CA ILE A 284 -9.14 -25.41 20.71
C ILE A 284 -8.30 -25.42 21.99
N GLY A 285 -8.97 -25.49 23.14
CA GLY A 285 -8.37 -25.44 24.47
C GLY A 285 -8.14 -24.02 25.01
N LYS A 286 -8.59 -22.96 24.32
CA LYS A 286 -8.45 -21.58 24.82
C LYS A 286 -9.39 -21.24 25.98
N TYR A 287 -10.55 -21.88 26.04
CA TYR A 287 -11.55 -21.67 27.09
C TYR A 287 -11.96 -23.01 27.72
N THR A 288 -12.20 -23.02 29.03
CA THR A 288 -12.77 -24.18 29.73
C THR A 288 -14.25 -24.37 29.34
N LYS A 289 -14.89 -25.45 29.83
CA LYS A 289 -16.34 -25.66 29.63
C LYS A 289 -17.19 -24.53 30.24
N ASP A 290 -16.68 -23.89 31.28
CA ASP A 290 -17.33 -22.77 31.97
C ASP A 290 -17.01 -21.41 31.33
N GLY A 291 -16.20 -21.39 30.26
CA GLY A 291 -15.84 -20.18 29.52
C GLY A 291 -14.57 -19.47 30.02
N GLU A 292 -13.91 -20.00 31.04
CA GLU A 292 -12.72 -19.38 31.63
C GLU A 292 -11.50 -19.45 30.70
N PRO A 293 -10.72 -18.35 30.56
CA PRO A 293 -9.57 -18.32 29.67
C PRO A 293 -8.42 -19.18 30.18
N VAL A 294 -7.93 -20.07 29.33
CA VAL A 294 -6.73 -20.88 29.56
C VAL A 294 -5.56 -20.24 28.79
N ALA A 295 -4.41 -20.11 29.45
CA ALA A 295 -3.20 -19.62 28.79
C ALA A 295 -2.65 -20.68 27.81
N ILE A 296 -2.33 -20.24 26.60
CA ILE A 296 -1.59 -21.05 25.61
C ILE A 296 -0.26 -20.33 25.42
N PRO A 297 0.80 -20.71 26.16
CA PRO A 297 2.08 -20.02 26.09
C PRO A 297 2.76 -20.25 24.73
N GLY A 298 3.58 -19.28 24.33
CA GLY A 298 4.47 -19.42 23.18
C GLY A 298 5.50 -20.52 23.44
N HIS A 299 5.87 -21.24 22.39
CA HIS A 299 6.83 -22.34 22.50
C HIS A 299 8.30 -21.88 22.47
N HIS A 300 8.59 -20.65 22.02
CA HIS A 300 9.97 -20.17 21.86
C HIS A 300 10.10 -18.65 22.10
N ILE A 301 10.16 -18.24 23.37
CA ILE A 301 10.24 -16.83 23.77
C ILE A 301 11.44 -16.09 23.16
N PRO A 302 12.67 -16.64 23.07
CA PRO A 302 13.78 -15.94 22.42
C PRO A 302 13.53 -15.63 20.94
N MET A 303 12.71 -16.43 20.25
CA MET A 303 12.34 -16.17 18.85
C MET A 303 11.34 -15.03 18.79
N ALA A 304 10.43 -14.96 19.76
CA ALA A 304 9.52 -13.85 19.90
C ALA A 304 10.18 -12.53 20.33
N LEU A 305 11.34 -12.58 20.98
CA LEU A 305 12.16 -11.39 21.29
C LEU A 305 13.01 -10.92 20.10
N LEU A 306 13.42 -11.85 19.23
CA LEU A 306 14.18 -11.53 18.02
C LEU A 306 13.31 -10.93 16.92
N GLY A 307 12.04 -11.34 16.87
CA GLY A 307 11.05 -10.80 15.95
C GLY A 307 10.54 -9.45 16.39
#